data_AF-A0A930Y8D8-F1
#
_entry.id   AF-A0A930Y8D8-F1
#
_cell.length_a   1.000
_cell.length_b   1.000
_cell.length_c   1.000
_cell.angle_alpha   90.00
_cell.angle_beta   90.00
_cell.angle_gamma   90.00
#
_symmetry.space_group_name_H-M   'P 1'
#
loop_
_entity.id
_entity.type
_entity.pdbx_description
1 polymer ?
#
loop_
_entity_poly.entity_id
_entity_poly.type
_entity_poly.pdbx_seq_one_letter_code
_entity_poly.pdbx_strand_id
1 'polypeptide(L)'
;MTLIDTVPGFRATLGVLATELGVELPAEEMTRRLGPPLEQLLAPYLPAEQIGPAGDRFRELYPDHAVATVPPLPGAHEALAAVRELGGGTVVVTGKYTPNAQRHLDRLALDVDHLEGWVWGVGKAEALRTHGASVYVGDHVHDVEGARAAGVLSVSVLTGGCTREELLDAGTDVVLESLEAFPGWLAEHVLEQRRVALEQRLRELGSVLVAFSGGADSALVLAAAVRVLGRDRVVAATGYSHALPAAERDPARALAEQLGVRVLTPATHELDRVGYRANAGDRCYFCKAELLDTLVPLAAEHGLAAVATGTNADDVRAGFRPGIRAADERGAVTPLADAGLTKAQVRELSRRWGVPTWSKPAAACLSSRVAYGLEITPTRLARVERAEAAVRAVLEGAGVILRDLRVRDLGEAASVEVDAPLARRLAGGETAARVLAAVREAGFHEASIDPRGFRSGSMNERLSQPERYR
;
A
#
# COMPACT_ATOMS: atom_id res chain seq x y z
N MET A 1 -20.50 14.85 -16.07
CA MET A 1 -19.76 15.74 -15.16
C MET A 1 -19.16 14.90 -14.03
N THR A 2 -18.12 14.13 -14.34
CA THR A 2 -17.49 13.22 -13.37
C THR A 2 -16.18 13.80 -12.83
N LEU A 3 -15.22 14.11 -13.71
CA LEU A 3 -13.91 14.67 -13.32
C LEU A 3 -13.84 16.20 -13.42
N ILE A 4 -14.63 16.81 -14.31
CA ILE A 4 -14.59 18.25 -14.59
C ILE A 4 -16.01 18.79 -14.73
N ASP A 5 -16.20 20.05 -14.32
CA ASP A 5 -17.45 20.77 -14.51
C ASP A 5 -17.45 21.44 -15.88
N THR A 6 -18.11 20.80 -16.84
CA THR A 6 -18.18 21.28 -18.22
C THR A 6 -19.17 22.42 -18.44
N VAL A 7 -20.05 22.72 -17.47
CA VAL A 7 -21.17 23.67 -17.67
C VAL A 7 -20.68 25.07 -18.07
N PRO A 8 -19.69 25.67 -17.38
CA PRO A 8 -19.24 27.02 -17.73
C PRO A 8 -18.68 27.10 -19.15
N GLY A 9 -17.80 26.16 -19.50
CA GLY A 9 -17.17 26.14 -20.81
C GLY A 9 -18.15 25.83 -21.94
N PHE A 10 -19.07 24.87 -21.73
CA PHE A 10 -20.11 24.57 -22.70
C PHE A 10 -21.00 25.78 -22.97
N ARG A 11 -21.45 26.47 -21.91
CA ARG A 11 -22.27 27.69 -22.01
C ARG A 11 -21.55 28.79 -22.78
N ALA A 12 -20.28 29.01 -22.50
CA ALA A 12 -19.47 30.02 -23.18
C ALA A 12 -19.34 29.72 -24.69
N THR A 13 -18.95 28.49 -25.06
CA THR A 13 -18.83 28.08 -26.46
C THR A 13 -20.18 28.13 -27.19
N LEU A 14 -21.26 27.70 -26.53
CA LEU A 14 -22.60 27.70 -27.10
C LEU A 14 -23.09 29.12 -27.39
N GLY A 15 -22.80 30.08 -26.51
CA GLY A 15 -23.17 31.49 -26.72
C GLY A 15 -22.50 32.10 -27.94
N VAL A 16 -21.23 31.76 -28.18
CA VAL A 16 -20.49 32.20 -29.38
C VAL A 16 -21.08 31.55 -30.63
N LEU A 17 -21.34 30.24 -30.59
CA LEU A 17 -21.95 29.52 -31.71
C LEU A 17 -23.35 30.08 -32.04
N ALA A 18 -24.19 30.31 -31.03
CA ALA A 18 -25.51 30.90 -31.20
C ALA A 18 -25.44 32.27 -31.90
N THR A 19 -24.46 33.09 -31.51
CA THR A 19 -24.19 34.40 -32.13
C THR A 19 -23.76 34.26 -33.59
N GLU A 20 -22.86 33.33 -33.91
CA GLU A 20 -22.39 33.09 -35.29
C GLU A 20 -23.51 32.56 -36.21
N LEU A 21 -24.37 31.68 -35.69
CA LEU A 21 -25.47 31.08 -36.44
C LEU A 21 -26.72 31.97 -36.52
N GLY A 22 -26.80 33.02 -35.70
CA GLY A 22 -27.97 33.90 -35.61
C GLY A 22 -29.22 33.20 -35.08
N VAL A 23 -29.04 32.20 -34.19
CA VAL A 23 -30.13 31.43 -33.57
C VAL A 23 -30.10 31.57 -32.05
N GLU A 24 -31.23 31.27 -31.40
CA GLU A 24 -31.30 31.19 -29.94
C GLU A 24 -31.06 29.75 -29.48
N LEU A 25 -30.04 29.55 -28.63
CA LEU A 25 -29.75 28.26 -28.01
C LEU A 25 -29.89 28.40 -26.48
N PRO A 26 -30.89 27.77 -25.84
CA PRO A 26 -31.18 27.95 -24.42
C PRO A 26 -30.13 27.23 -23.56
N ALA A 27 -29.02 27.90 -23.32
CA ALA A 27 -27.84 27.28 -22.69
C ALA A 27 -28.14 26.70 -21.30
N GLU A 28 -29.02 27.30 -20.51
CA GLU A 28 -29.41 26.76 -19.19
C GLU A 28 -30.14 25.41 -19.30
N GLU A 29 -31.05 25.27 -20.25
CA GLU A 29 -31.77 24.02 -20.46
C GLU A 29 -30.83 22.94 -21.04
N MET A 30 -30.03 23.31 -22.05
CA MET A 30 -29.08 22.40 -22.67
C MET A 30 -28.02 21.91 -21.67
N THR A 31 -27.57 22.77 -20.76
CA THR A 31 -26.57 22.39 -19.74
C THR A 31 -27.12 21.42 -18.69
N ARG A 32 -28.43 21.44 -18.38
CA ARG A 32 -29.07 20.44 -17.50
C ARG A 32 -29.16 19.05 -18.13
N ARG A 33 -29.07 18.97 -19.45
CA ARG A 33 -29.17 17.73 -20.23
C ARG A 33 -27.81 17.25 -20.73
N LEU A 34 -26.70 17.71 -20.15
CA LEU A 34 -25.36 17.27 -20.56
C LEU A 34 -25.15 15.79 -20.28
N GLY A 35 -24.64 15.08 -21.29
CA GLY A 35 -24.47 13.63 -21.25
C GLY A 35 -24.55 13.02 -22.65
N PRO A 36 -25.59 13.31 -23.44
CA PRO A 36 -25.71 12.91 -24.84
C PRO A 36 -24.69 13.60 -25.76
N PRO A 37 -24.48 13.07 -26.99
CA PRO A 37 -23.72 13.75 -28.03
C PRO A 37 -24.26 15.14 -28.36
N LEU A 38 -23.37 16.07 -28.73
CA LEU A 38 -23.71 17.46 -29.00
C LEU A 38 -24.79 17.59 -30.10
N GLU A 39 -24.71 16.78 -31.14
CA GLU A 39 -25.65 16.78 -32.25
C GLU A 39 -27.10 16.52 -31.78
N GLN A 40 -27.28 15.66 -30.78
CA GLN A 40 -28.59 15.38 -30.21
C GLN A 40 -29.12 16.56 -29.38
N LEU A 41 -28.21 17.34 -28.75
CA LEU A 41 -28.57 18.55 -28.03
C LEU A 41 -28.94 19.71 -28.97
N LEU A 42 -28.32 19.77 -30.15
CA LEU A 42 -28.58 20.79 -31.17
C LEU A 42 -29.82 20.50 -32.02
N ALA A 43 -30.19 19.23 -32.18
CA ALA A 43 -31.29 18.80 -33.06
C ALA A 43 -32.64 19.50 -32.85
N PRO A 44 -33.08 19.86 -31.62
CA PRO A 44 -34.33 20.59 -31.42
C PRO A 44 -34.29 22.05 -31.91
N TYR A 45 -33.10 22.61 -32.15
CA TYR A 45 -32.90 24.05 -32.38
C TYR A 45 -32.39 24.37 -33.78
N LEU A 46 -31.86 23.38 -34.50
CA LEU A 46 -31.25 23.56 -35.82
C LEU A 46 -31.86 22.61 -36.86
N PRO A 47 -31.97 23.03 -38.14
CA PRO A 47 -32.28 22.14 -39.25
C PRO A 47 -31.25 21.01 -39.38
N ALA A 48 -31.69 19.83 -39.82
CA ALA A 48 -30.88 18.61 -39.85
C ALA A 48 -29.55 18.78 -40.61
N GLU A 49 -29.56 19.53 -41.71
CA GLU A 49 -28.41 19.84 -42.55
C GLU A 49 -27.39 20.78 -41.89
N GLN A 50 -27.80 21.52 -40.85
CA GLN A 50 -26.95 22.46 -40.11
C GLN A 50 -26.34 21.85 -38.85
N ILE A 51 -26.89 20.75 -38.32
CA ILE A 51 -26.44 20.13 -37.05
C ILE A 51 -24.97 19.70 -37.12
N GLY A 52 -24.59 18.98 -38.18
CA GLY A 52 -23.21 18.52 -38.38
C GLY A 52 -22.21 19.69 -38.44
N PRO A 53 -22.39 20.64 -39.38
CA PRO A 53 -21.55 21.84 -39.47
C PRO A 53 -21.49 22.66 -38.17
N ALA A 54 -22.62 22.81 -37.47
CA ALA A 54 -22.66 23.51 -36.17
C ALA A 54 -21.88 22.74 -35.08
N GLY A 55 -21.95 21.40 -35.08
CA GLY A 55 -21.16 20.56 -34.17
C GLY A 55 -19.66 20.70 -34.41
N ASP A 56 -19.23 20.71 -35.67
CA ASP A 56 -17.82 20.91 -36.04
C ASP A 56 -17.34 22.31 -35.65
N ARG A 57 -18.15 23.34 -35.93
CA ARG A 57 -17.84 24.71 -35.53
C ARG A 57 -17.77 24.86 -34.01
N PHE A 58 -18.66 24.22 -33.26
CA PHE A 58 -18.58 24.19 -31.80
C PHE A 58 -17.25 23.61 -31.32
N ARG A 59 -16.79 22.51 -31.93
CA ARG A 59 -15.51 21.86 -31.57
C ARG A 59 -14.30 22.76 -31.87
N GLU A 60 -14.35 23.55 -32.94
CA GLU A 60 -13.34 24.54 -33.28
C GLU A 60 -13.29 25.71 -32.29
N LEU A 61 -14.46 26.19 -31.85
CA LEU A 61 -14.59 27.27 -30.86
C LEU A 61 -14.22 26.83 -29.44
N TYR A 62 -14.31 25.53 -29.16
CA TYR A 62 -14.20 24.99 -27.81
C TYR A 62 -12.86 25.27 -27.10
N PRO A 63 -11.67 25.12 -27.75
CA PRO A 63 -10.39 25.42 -27.11
C PRO A 63 -10.30 26.84 -26.56
N ASP A 64 -10.86 27.82 -27.29
CA ASP A 64 -10.73 29.24 -26.96
C ASP A 64 -11.71 29.70 -25.87
N HIS A 65 -12.86 29.03 -25.76
CA HIS A 65 -13.95 29.47 -24.88
C HIS A 65 -14.18 28.55 -23.66
N ALA A 66 -13.89 27.25 -23.78
CA ALA A 66 -14.20 26.27 -22.74
C ALA A 66 -13.00 25.82 -21.91
N VAL A 67 -11.82 25.63 -22.52
CA VAL A 67 -10.69 24.97 -21.83
C VAL A 67 -10.20 25.77 -20.62
N ALA A 68 -10.18 27.10 -20.72
CA ALA A 68 -9.71 27.96 -19.63
C ALA A 68 -10.72 28.15 -18.49
N THR A 69 -12.00 27.87 -18.72
CA THR A 69 -13.11 28.22 -17.80
C THR A 69 -13.70 27.02 -17.07
N VAL A 70 -13.31 25.80 -17.45
CA VAL A 70 -13.80 24.54 -16.85
C VAL A 70 -12.92 24.17 -15.65
N PRO A 71 -13.47 24.16 -14.42
CA PRO A 71 -12.74 23.69 -13.25
C PRO A 71 -12.80 22.16 -13.12
N PRO A 72 -11.87 21.54 -12.36
CA PRO A 72 -12.03 20.16 -11.93
C PRO A 72 -13.18 20.08 -10.92
N LEU A 73 -13.87 18.94 -10.88
CA LEU A 73 -14.85 18.68 -9.83
C LEU A 73 -14.15 18.40 -8.49
N PRO A 74 -14.76 18.74 -7.34
CA PRO A 74 -14.25 18.36 -6.03
C PRO A 74 -13.97 16.86 -5.95
N GLY A 75 -12.78 16.48 -5.48
CA GLY A 75 -12.35 15.09 -5.37
C GLY A 75 -11.72 14.48 -6.64
N ALA A 76 -11.65 15.21 -7.77
CA ALA A 76 -11.13 14.65 -9.02
C ALA A 76 -9.65 14.24 -8.93
N HIS A 77 -8.81 15.09 -8.35
CA HIS A 77 -7.39 14.78 -8.17
C HIS A 77 -7.18 13.67 -7.13
N GLU A 78 -7.93 13.73 -6.03
CA GLU A 78 -7.88 12.76 -4.95
C GLU A 78 -8.33 11.37 -5.42
N ALA A 79 -9.36 11.31 -6.26
CA ALA A 79 -9.84 10.05 -6.85
C ALA A 79 -8.78 9.40 -7.75
N LEU A 80 -8.14 10.16 -8.63
CA LEU A 80 -7.08 9.66 -9.50
C LEU A 80 -5.84 9.24 -8.69
N ALA A 81 -5.44 10.06 -7.71
CA ALA A 81 -4.34 9.74 -6.80
C ALA A 81 -4.59 8.45 -6.02
N ALA A 82 -5.80 8.24 -5.51
CA ALA A 82 -6.16 7.03 -4.77
C ALA A 82 -6.01 5.74 -5.59
N VAL A 83 -6.36 5.78 -6.89
CA VAL A 83 -6.14 4.64 -7.80
C VAL A 83 -4.65 4.34 -7.93
N ARG A 84 -3.84 5.37 -8.13
CA ARG A 84 -2.38 5.24 -8.30
C ARG A 84 -1.68 4.78 -7.02
N GLU A 85 -2.08 5.29 -5.85
CA GLU A 85 -1.57 4.85 -4.54
C GLU A 85 -1.80 3.35 -4.30
N LEU A 86 -2.91 2.81 -4.81
CA LEU A 86 -3.23 1.38 -4.75
C LEU A 86 -2.52 0.55 -5.83
N GLY A 87 -1.77 1.20 -6.73
CA GLY A 87 -1.03 0.61 -7.84
C GLY A 87 -1.90 0.30 -9.06
N GLY A 88 -3.08 0.92 -9.18
CA GLY A 88 -3.94 0.82 -10.35
C GLY A 88 -3.60 1.84 -11.43
N GLY A 89 -4.13 1.62 -12.63
CA GLY A 89 -4.11 2.59 -13.73
C GLY A 89 -5.48 3.24 -13.92
N THR A 90 -5.51 4.37 -14.62
CA THR A 90 -6.72 5.15 -14.89
C THR A 90 -6.95 5.31 -16.39
N VAL A 91 -8.20 5.12 -16.81
CA VAL A 91 -8.66 5.43 -18.17
C VAL A 91 -9.86 6.36 -18.10
N VAL A 92 -9.83 7.43 -18.88
CA VAL A 92 -10.98 8.30 -19.10
C VAL A 92 -11.68 7.87 -20.38
N VAL A 93 -12.93 7.43 -20.25
CA VAL A 93 -13.79 7.07 -21.39
C VAL A 93 -14.91 8.11 -21.51
N THR A 94 -14.96 8.84 -22.61
CA THR A 94 -15.84 10.01 -22.77
C THR A 94 -16.47 10.10 -24.16
N GLY A 95 -17.70 10.62 -24.23
CA GLY A 95 -18.36 10.95 -25.50
C GLY A 95 -17.83 12.23 -26.16
N LYS A 96 -16.92 12.96 -25.50
CA LYS A 96 -16.34 14.20 -26.02
C LYS A 96 -15.38 13.94 -27.18
N TYR A 97 -15.20 14.96 -28.01
CA TYR A 97 -14.12 15.04 -28.99
C TYR A 97 -12.76 14.86 -28.30
N THR A 98 -12.03 13.80 -28.66
CA THR A 98 -10.80 13.37 -27.96
C THR A 98 -9.78 14.49 -27.78
N PRO A 99 -9.45 15.32 -28.79
CA PRO A 99 -8.51 16.43 -28.61
C PRO A 99 -8.95 17.47 -27.57
N ASN A 100 -10.27 17.73 -27.45
CA ASN A 100 -10.78 18.68 -26.47
C ASN A 100 -10.79 18.08 -25.06
N ALA A 101 -11.01 16.78 -24.93
CA ALA A 101 -10.86 16.08 -23.65
C ALA A 101 -9.40 16.09 -23.20
N GLN A 102 -8.43 15.82 -24.08
CA GLN A 102 -7.00 15.87 -23.76
C GLN A 102 -6.57 17.25 -23.26
N ARG A 103 -7.02 18.33 -23.93
CA ARG A 103 -6.72 19.71 -23.52
C ARG A 103 -7.16 19.99 -22.08
N HIS A 104 -8.30 19.45 -21.64
CA HIS A 104 -8.75 19.58 -20.25
C HIS A 104 -7.86 18.81 -19.29
N LEU A 105 -7.49 17.56 -19.62
CA LEU A 105 -6.61 16.76 -18.78
C LEU A 105 -5.26 17.48 -18.58
N ASP A 106 -4.66 17.98 -19.66
CA ASP A 106 -3.38 18.69 -19.63
C ASP A 106 -3.48 19.99 -18.82
N ARG A 107 -4.49 20.81 -19.09
CA ARG A 107 -4.67 22.12 -18.44
C ARG A 107 -4.95 22.00 -16.96
N LEU A 108 -5.67 20.96 -16.56
CA LEU A 108 -6.04 20.71 -15.17
C LEU A 108 -5.02 19.85 -14.45
N ALA A 109 -3.98 19.34 -15.14
CA ALA A 109 -3.01 18.40 -14.60
C ALA A 109 -3.69 17.16 -13.98
N LEU A 110 -4.68 16.61 -14.66
CA LEU A 110 -5.34 15.36 -14.27
C LEU A 110 -4.49 14.18 -14.74
N ASP A 111 -3.94 13.45 -13.79
CA ASP A 111 -3.03 12.34 -14.00
C ASP A 111 -3.79 11.08 -14.46
N VAL A 112 -3.96 10.97 -15.77
CA VAL A 112 -4.71 9.90 -16.45
C VAL A 112 -3.79 9.13 -17.39
N ASP A 113 -3.79 7.81 -17.31
CA ASP A 113 -2.90 6.98 -18.14
C ASP A 113 -3.39 6.86 -19.59
N HIS A 114 -4.71 6.75 -19.78
CA HIS A 114 -5.34 6.56 -21.10
C HIS A 114 -6.60 7.42 -21.29
N LEU A 115 -6.83 7.89 -22.52
CA LEU A 115 -8.02 8.66 -22.90
C LEU A 115 -8.67 8.05 -24.15
N GLU A 116 -9.94 7.69 -24.02
CA GLU A 116 -10.80 7.20 -25.09
C GLU A 116 -11.96 8.18 -25.29
N GLY A 117 -11.90 8.96 -26.39
CA GLY A 117 -12.94 9.93 -26.75
C GLY A 117 -13.91 9.40 -27.81
N TRP A 118 -15.01 10.13 -28.04
CA TRP A 118 -16.11 9.73 -28.93
C TRP A 118 -16.85 8.44 -28.54
N VAL A 119 -16.73 8.00 -27.31
CA VAL A 119 -17.34 6.77 -26.85
C VAL A 119 -18.54 7.05 -25.94
N TRP A 120 -19.72 6.57 -26.31
CA TRP A 120 -20.98 6.89 -25.64
C TRP A 120 -21.84 5.65 -25.36
N GLY A 121 -22.58 5.67 -24.24
CA GLY A 121 -23.44 4.57 -23.80
C GLY A 121 -22.72 3.22 -23.79
N VAL A 122 -23.38 2.21 -24.35
CA VAL A 122 -22.84 0.84 -24.47
C VAL A 122 -21.54 0.75 -25.26
N GLY A 123 -21.24 1.73 -26.13
CA GLY A 123 -19.96 1.78 -26.86
C GLY A 123 -18.75 1.86 -25.92
N LYS A 124 -18.94 2.34 -24.69
CA LYS A 124 -17.90 2.41 -23.66
C LYS A 124 -17.36 1.05 -23.27
N ALA A 125 -18.16 0.00 -23.46
CA ALA A 125 -17.78 -1.34 -23.04
C ALA A 125 -16.52 -1.88 -23.72
N GLU A 126 -16.28 -1.53 -24.99
CA GLU A 126 -15.07 -1.96 -25.69
C GLU A 126 -13.82 -1.32 -25.08
N ALA A 127 -13.83 0.00 -24.89
CA ALA A 127 -12.75 0.73 -24.24
C ALA A 127 -12.44 0.18 -22.83
N LEU A 128 -13.48 -0.07 -22.02
CA LEU A 128 -13.31 -0.62 -20.67
C LEU A 128 -12.65 -2.00 -20.67
N ARG A 129 -13.03 -2.88 -21.61
CA ARG A 129 -12.42 -4.20 -21.74
C ARG A 129 -10.98 -4.13 -22.25
N THR A 130 -10.71 -3.27 -23.24
CA THR A 130 -9.37 -3.07 -23.81
C THR A 130 -8.36 -2.65 -22.74
N HIS A 131 -8.77 -1.76 -21.84
CA HIS A 131 -7.91 -1.26 -20.76
C HIS A 131 -8.00 -2.08 -19.46
N GLY A 132 -8.75 -3.20 -19.46
CA GLY A 132 -8.85 -4.09 -18.31
C GLY A 132 -9.48 -3.44 -17.06
N ALA A 133 -10.40 -2.49 -17.25
CA ALA A 133 -11.04 -1.80 -16.14
C ALA A 133 -11.84 -2.77 -15.26
N SER A 134 -11.66 -2.70 -13.95
CA SER A 134 -12.47 -3.47 -12.98
C SER A 134 -13.61 -2.67 -12.36
N VAL A 135 -13.50 -1.34 -12.39
CA VAL A 135 -14.46 -0.38 -11.85
C VAL A 135 -14.64 0.72 -12.89
N TYR A 136 -15.87 1.16 -13.13
CA TYR A 136 -16.15 2.34 -13.95
C TYR A 136 -16.96 3.35 -13.15
N VAL A 137 -16.46 4.59 -13.11
CA VAL A 137 -17.04 5.70 -12.35
C VAL A 137 -17.70 6.68 -13.30
N GLY A 138 -18.95 7.03 -13.04
CA GLY A 138 -19.72 7.94 -13.89
C GLY A 138 -20.83 8.66 -13.15
N ASP A 139 -21.49 9.58 -13.83
CA ASP A 139 -22.54 10.43 -13.27
C ASP A 139 -23.85 10.39 -14.08
N HIS A 140 -23.89 9.57 -15.12
CA HIS A 140 -25.03 9.43 -16.02
C HIS A 140 -25.44 7.97 -16.21
N VAL A 141 -26.71 7.72 -16.52
CA VAL A 141 -27.23 6.38 -16.85
C VAL A 141 -26.44 5.66 -17.96
N HIS A 142 -25.87 6.39 -18.92
CA HIS A 142 -25.08 5.83 -20.01
C HIS A 142 -23.70 5.34 -19.54
N ASP A 143 -23.21 5.84 -18.42
CA ASP A 143 -22.00 5.31 -17.80
C ASP A 143 -22.29 3.95 -17.17
N VAL A 144 -23.45 3.82 -16.51
CA VAL A 144 -23.95 2.58 -15.92
C VAL A 144 -24.18 1.53 -17.01
N GLU A 145 -24.85 1.89 -18.10
CA GLU A 145 -25.05 1.00 -19.26
C GLU A 145 -23.71 0.52 -19.85
N GLY A 146 -22.75 1.43 -19.98
CA GLY A 146 -21.39 1.11 -20.45
C GLY A 146 -20.67 0.12 -19.51
N ALA A 147 -20.74 0.34 -18.20
CA ALA A 147 -20.16 -0.53 -17.19
C ALA A 147 -20.79 -1.94 -17.21
N ARG A 148 -22.12 -2.00 -17.21
CA ARG A 148 -22.88 -3.26 -17.26
C ARG A 148 -22.61 -4.05 -18.53
N ALA A 149 -22.58 -3.37 -19.68
CA ALA A 149 -22.21 -4.01 -20.94
C ALA A 149 -20.78 -4.57 -20.90
N ALA A 150 -19.85 -3.89 -20.23
CA ALA A 150 -18.47 -4.37 -20.05
C ALA A 150 -18.35 -5.52 -19.03
N GLY A 151 -19.32 -5.68 -18.13
CA GLY A 151 -19.25 -6.61 -17.00
C GLY A 151 -18.33 -6.11 -15.87
N VAL A 152 -18.20 -4.79 -15.73
CA VAL A 152 -17.36 -4.14 -14.70
C VAL A 152 -18.22 -3.51 -13.63
N LEU A 153 -17.67 -3.32 -12.43
CA LEU A 153 -18.40 -2.73 -11.31
C LEU A 153 -18.75 -1.26 -11.61
N SER A 154 -20.04 -0.93 -11.59
CA SER A 154 -20.55 0.41 -11.83
C SER A 154 -20.59 1.21 -10.53
N VAL A 155 -19.90 2.35 -10.51
CA VAL A 155 -19.92 3.31 -9.39
C VAL A 155 -20.45 4.64 -9.90
N SER A 156 -21.61 5.05 -9.41
CA SER A 156 -22.19 6.33 -9.77
C SER A 156 -21.89 7.41 -8.73
N VAL A 157 -21.66 8.64 -9.17
CA VAL A 157 -21.55 9.83 -8.32
C VAL A 157 -22.72 10.79 -8.60
N LEU A 158 -23.25 11.43 -7.56
CA LEU A 158 -24.39 12.36 -7.68
C LEU A 158 -23.99 13.80 -8.07
N THR A 159 -22.77 13.99 -8.58
CA THR A 159 -22.31 15.29 -9.09
C THR A 159 -22.88 15.63 -10.48
N GLY A 160 -23.56 14.69 -11.12
CA GLY A 160 -24.10 14.80 -12.48
C GLY A 160 -25.54 15.25 -12.59
N GLY A 161 -26.09 15.12 -13.80
CA GLY A 161 -27.48 15.48 -14.12
C GLY A 161 -28.51 14.38 -13.82
N CYS A 162 -28.07 13.14 -13.56
CA CYS A 162 -28.96 12.02 -13.22
C CYS A 162 -29.23 11.95 -11.72
N THR A 163 -30.47 11.63 -11.39
CA THR A 163 -30.92 11.36 -10.01
C THR A 163 -30.44 9.99 -9.54
N ARG A 164 -30.43 9.81 -8.22
CA ARG A 164 -30.14 8.52 -7.58
C ARG A 164 -31.06 7.40 -8.08
N GLU A 165 -32.35 7.69 -8.26
CA GLU A 165 -33.35 6.72 -8.74
C GLU A 165 -33.03 6.26 -10.16
N GLU A 166 -32.77 7.19 -11.08
CA GLU A 166 -32.41 6.86 -12.47
C GLU A 166 -31.13 6.00 -12.55
N LEU A 167 -30.13 6.28 -11.71
CA LEU A 167 -28.88 5.51 -11.68
C LEU A 167 -29.08 4.09 -11.11
N LEU A 168 -29.94 3.94 -10.10
CA LEU A 168 -30.30 2.63 -9.53
C LEU A 168 -31.13 1.80 -10.51
N ASP A 169 -32.10 2.42 -11.20
CA ASP A 169 -32.91 1.78 -12.22
C ASP A 169 -32.08 1.33 -13.44
N ALA A 170 -31.04 2.11 -13.79
CA ALA A 170 -30.05 1.71 -14.78
C ALA A 170 -29.16 0.54 -14.31
N GLY A 171 -29.18 0.21 -13.01
CA GLY A 171 -28.52 -0.94 -12.42
C GLY A 171 -27.08 -0.69 -11.98
N THR A 172 -26.79 0.50 -11.43
CA THR A 172 -25.49 0.78 -10.82
C THR A 172 -25.28 -0.03 -9.53
N ASP A 173 -24.03 -0.43 -9.23
CA ASP A 173 -23.73 -1.26 -8.07
C ASP A 173 -23.50 -0.43 -6.80
N VAL A 174 -22.94 0.77 -6.97
CA VAL A 174 -22.59 1.69 -5.88
C VAL A 174 -23.00 3.10 -6.25
N VAL A 175 -23.55 3.85 -5.29
CA VAL A 175 -23.85 5.29 -5.45
C VAL A 175 -23.16 6.08 -4.35
N LEU A 176 -22.33 7.04 -4.74
CA LEU A 176 -21.62 7.96 -3.87
C LEU A 176 -22.22 9.37 -3.97
N GLU A 177 -22.27 10.09 -2.85
CA GLU A 177 -22.80 11.47 -2.80
C GLU A 177 -21.96 12.42 -3.65
N SER A 178 -20.63 12.25 -3.65
CA SER A 178 -19.72 12.99 -4.52
C SER A 178 -18.48 12.16 -4.82
N LEU A 179 -17.66 12.64 -5.76
CA LEU A 179 -16.38 12.01 -6.08
C LEU A 179 -15.39 12.07 -4.89
N GLU A 180 -15.57 12.97 -3.92
CA GLU A 180 -14.75 13.04 -2.70
C GLU A 180 -14.90 11.79 -1.83
N ALA A 181 -16.01 11.06 -1.93
CA ALA A 181 -16.20 9.78 -1.22
C ALA A 181 -15.49 8.60 -1.90
N PHE A 182 -15.06 8.75 -3.15
CA PHE A 182 -14.49 7.67 -3.94
C PHE A 182 -13.18 7.11 -3.37
N PRO A 183 -12.19 7.92 -2.91
CA PRO A 183 -10.95 7.39 -2.31
C PRO A 183 -11.20 6.44 -1.15
N GLY A 184 -12.09 6.82 -0.22
CA GLY A 184 -12.43 6.01 0.95
C GLY A 184 -13.14 4.71 0.57
N TRP A 185 -14.11 4.80 -0.35
CA TRP A 185 -14.80 3.62 -0.87
C TRP A 185 -13.84 2.68 -1.62
N LEU A 186 -12.95 3.21 -2.46
CA LEU A 186 -12.01 2.40 -3.25
C LEU A 186 -11.02 1.67 -2.33
N ALA A 187 -10.50 2.36 -1.31
CA ALA A 187 -9.61 1.75 -0.33
C ALA A 187 -10.27 0.57 0.40
N GLU A 188 -11.54 0.71 0.79
CA GLU A 188 -12.34 -0.35 1.40
C GLU A 188 -12.58 -1.51 0.43
N HIS A 189 -13.03 -1.19 -0.79
CA HIS A 189 -13.31 -2.18 -1.82
C HIS A 189 -12.06 -3.03 -2.14
N VAL A 190 -10.91 -2.39 -2.36
CA VAL A 190 -9.65 -3.08 -2.66
C VAL A 190 -9.16 -3.88 -1.46
N LEU A 191 -9.30 -3.38 -0.23
CA LEU A 191 -8.95 -4.15 0.98
C LEU A 191 -9.77 -5.43 1.07
N GLU A 192 -11.09 -5.36 0.84
CA GLU A 192 -11.94 -6.55 0.87
C GLU A 192 -11.65 -7.54 -0.25
N GLN A 193 -11.39 -7.07 -1.48
CA GLN A 193 -10.94 -7.94 -2.57
C GLN A 193 -9.64 -8.68 -2.21
N ARG A 194 -8.65 -7.96 -1.66
CA ARG A 194 -7.37 -8.55 -1.24
C ARG A 194 -7.53 -9.49 -0.04
N ARG A 195 -8.46 -9.20 0.89
CA ARG A 195 -8.81 -10.14 1.97
C ARG A 195 -9.39 -11.43 1.41
N VAL A 196 -10.34 -11.35 0.49
CA VAL A 196 -10.95 -12.53 -0.15
C VAL A 196 -9.89 -13.34 -0.92
N ALA A 197 -8.99 -12.67 -1.63
CA ALA A 197 -7.87 -13.32 -2.33
C ALA A 197 -6.92 -14.05 -1.36
N LEU A 198 -6.58 -13.43 -0.21
CA LEU A 198 -5.79 -14.09 0.85
C LEU A 198 -6.48 -15.35 1.36
N GLU A 199 -7.78 -15.27 1.66
CA GLU A 199 -8.53 -16.42 2.15
C GLU A 199 -8.60 -17.53 1.10
N GLN A 200 -8.83 -17.19 -0.18
CA GLN A 200 -8.81 -18.16 -1.27
C GLN A 200 -7.44 -18.82 -1.43
N ARG A 201 -6.36 -18.04 -1.41
CA ARG A 201 -5.00 -18.55 -1.50
C ARG A 201 -4.68 -19.54 -0.37
N LEU A 202 -5.12 -19.24 0.84
CA LEU A 202 -4.96 -20.14 1.98
C LEU A 202 -5.76 -21.45 1.78
N ARG A 203 -7.02 -21.38 1.33
CA ARG A 203 -7.84 -22.58 1.03
C ARG A 203 -7.15 -23.50 0.02
N GLU A 204 -6.56 -22.94 -1.02
CA GLU A 204 -5.82 -23.70 -2.05
C GLU A 204 -4.60 -24.43 -1.49
N LEU A 205 -3.89 -23.83 -0.52
CA LEU A 205 -2.77 -24.47 0.16
C LEU A 205 -3.24 -25.63 1.06
N GLY A 206 -4.45 -25.53 1.63
CA GLY A 206 -5.08 -26.58 2.44
C GLY A 206 -4.51 -26.75 3.85
N SER A 207 -3.19 -26.66 4.04
CA SER A 207 -2.51 -26.68 5.34
C SER A 207 -1.17 -25.95 5.27
N VAL A 208 -0.76 -25.29 6.35
CA VAL A 208 0.44 -24.44 6.34
C VAL A 208 1.23 -24.49 7.64
N LEU A 209 2.56 -24.45 7.50
CA LEU A 209 3.48 -24.05 8.56
C LEU A 209 3.81 -22.57 8.37
N VAL A 210 3.44 -21.71 9.34
CA VAL A 210 3.73 -20.28 9.28
C VAL A 210 5.08 -20.01 9.93
N ALA A 211 6.03 -19.48 9.16
CA ALA A 211 7.30 -18.95 9.67
C ALA A 211 7.01 -17.68 10.47
N PHE A 212 6.89 -17.84 11.79
CA PHE A 212 6.25 -16.88 12.66
C PHE A 212 7.27 -16.14 13.52
N SER A 213 7.39 -14.83 13.29
CA SER A 213 8.34 -13.95 14.01
C SER A 213 7.69 -13.11 15.09
N GLY A 214 6.35 -13.14 15.22
CA GLY A 214 5.60 -12.25 16.11
C GLY A 214 5.52 -10.79 15.63
N GLY A 215 5.92 -10.51 14.38
CA GLY A 215 5.68 -9.24 13.72
C GLY A 215 4.26 -9.15 13.14
N ALA A 216 3.79 -7.93 12.87
CA ALA A 216 2.44 -7.65 12.36
C ALA A 216 2.06 -8.50 11.13
N ASP A 217 2.98 -8.65 10.18
CA ASP A 217 2.70 -9.37 8.93
C ASP A 217 2.56 -10.89 9.15
N SER A 218 3.51 -11.51 9.84
CA SER A 218 3.44 -12.95 10.17
C SER A 218 2.27 -13.30 11.09
N ALA A 219 1.87 -12.35 11.95
CA ALA A 219 0.71 -12.49 12.82
C ALA A 219 -0.60 -12.48 12.03
N LEU A 220 -0.72 -11.62 11.00
CA LEU A 220 -1.88 -11.65 10.11
C LEU A 220 -1.93 -12.96 9.32
N VAL A 221 -0.81 -13.45 8.79
CA VAL A 221 -0.77 -14.76 8.10
C VAL A 221 -1.27 -15.87 9.01
N LEU A 222 -0.77 -15.92 10.26
CA LEU A 222 -1.19 -16.92 11.23
C LEU A 222 -2.69 -16.81 11.54
N ALA A 223 -3.19 -15.62 11.84
CA ALA A 223 -4.60 -15.39 12.13
C ALA A 223 -5.52 -15.73 10.93
N ALA A 224 -5.12 -15.33 9.72
CA ALA A 224 -5.84 -15.66 8.49
C ALA A 224 -5.88 -17.18 8.24
N ALA A 225 -4.73 -17.85 8.37
CA ALA A 225 -4.64 -19.30 8.18
C ALA A 225 -5.55 -20.04 9.16
N VAL A 226 -5.54 -19.67 10.44
CA VAL A 226 -6.42 -20.27 11.46
C VAL A 226 -7.89 -20.06 11.14
N ARG A 227 -8.26 -18.82 10.76
CA ARG A 227 -9.64 -18.46 10.41
C ARG A 227 -10.16 -19.26 9.21
N VAL A 228 -9.30 -19.54 8.23
CA VAL A 228 -9.67 -20.15 6.95
C VAL A 228 -9.56 -21.67 6.96
N LEU A 229 -8.47 -22.21 7.52
CA LEU A 229 -8.13 -23.63 7.45
C LEU A 229 -8.48 -24.40 8.73
N GLY A 230 -8.74 -23.68 9.82
CA GLY A 230 -8.86 -24.24 11.16
C GLY A 230 -7.49 -24.51 11.78
N ARG A 231 -7.42 -24.45 13.12
CA ARG A 231 -6.17 -24.59 13.88
C ARG A 231 -5.45 -25.93 13.66
N ASP A 232 -6.16 -26.99 13.32
CA ASP A 232 -5.59 -28.34 13.15
C ASP A 232 -4.76 -28.48 11.88
N ARG A 233 -4.91 -27.56 10.92
CA ARG A 233 -4.16 -27.53 9.65
C ARG A 233 -3.11 -26.42 9.61
N VAL A 234 -2.84 -25.82 10.77
CA VAL A 234 -1.93 -24.68 10.89
C VAL A 234 -0.95 -24.96 12.02
N VAL A 235 0.33 -24.76 11.75
CA VAL A 235 1.39 -24.80 12.76
C VAL A 235 2.17 -23.50 12.67
N ALA A 236 2.44 -22.86 13.80
CA ALA A 236 3.38 -21.74 13.87
C ALA A 236 4.78 -22.28 14.17
N ALA A 237 5.80 -21.77 13.49
CA ALA A 237 7.18 -22.12 13.80
C ALA A 237 8.05 -20.89 13.98
N THR A 238 8.79 -20.84 15.08
CA THR A 238 9.71 -19.75 15.39
C THR A 238 11.11 -20.31 15.63
N GLY A 239 12.05 -19.98 14.74
CA GLY A 239 13.47 -20.27 14.94
C GLY A 239 14.05 -19.38 16.04
N TYR A 240 14.28 -19.94 17.22
CA TYR A 240 14.91 -19.19 18.31
C TYR A 240 16.42 -19.23 18.14
N SER A 241 16.98 -18.06 17.86
CA SER A 241 18.42 -17.88 17.70
C SER A 241 18.95 -16.72 18.54
N HIS A 242 20.27 -16.58 18.55
CA HIS A 242 20.95 -15.43 19.16
C HIS A 242 20.61 -14.09 18.49
N ALA A 243 20.03 -14.10 17.28
CA ALA A 243 19.67 -12.89 16.55
C ALA A 243 18.28 -12.35 16.91
N LEU A 244 17.42 -13.19 17.49
CA LEU A 244 16.08 -12.81 17.93
C LEU A 244 16.14 -12.28 19.38
N PRO A 245 15.82 -10.99 19.60
CA PRO A 245 15.77 -10.44 20.96
C PRO A 245 14.81 -11.23 21.85
N ALA A 246 15.19 -11.47 23.11
CA ALA A 246 14.39 -12.21 24.07
C ALA A 246 13.00 -11.57 24.28
N ALA A 247 12.95 -10.23 24.31
CA ALA A 247 11.71 -9.45 24.44
C ALA A 247 10.70 -9.71 23.30
N GLU A 248 11.14 -10.24 22.16
CA GLU A 248 10.26 -10.59 21.03
C GLU A 248 9.67 -12.00 21.13
N ARG A 249 10.23 -12.87 21.98
CA ARG A 249 9.85 -14.30 22.06
C ARG A 249 8.49 -14.50 22.73
N ASP A 250 8.28 -13.88 23.88
CA ASP A 250 7.05 -14.06 24.67
C ASP A 250 5.81 -13.52 23.97
N PRO A 251 5.80 -12.29 23.38
CA PRO A 251 4.63 -11.80 22.67
C PRO A 251 4.25 -12.64 21.45
N ALA A 252 5.24 -13.20 20.75
CA ALA A 252 4.98 -14.11 19.63
C ALA A 252 4.26 -15.36 20.14
N ARG A 253 4.87 -16.06 21.10
CA ARG A 253 4.30 -17.28 21.69
C ARG A 253 2.88 -17.05 22.24
N ALA A 254 2.67 -15.98 22.99
CA ALA A 254 1.37 -15.63 23.56
C ALA A 254 0.28 -15.47 22.48
N LEU A 255 0.59 -14.85 21.35
CA LEU A 255 -0.36 -14.71 20.25
C LEU A 255 -0.72 -16.08 19.63
N ALA A 256 0.27 -16.93 19.39
CA ALA A 256 0.01 -18.25 18.82
C ALA A 256 -0.80 -19.16 19.77
N GLU A 257 -0.52 -19.07 21.07
CA GLU A 257 -1.31 -19.73 22.13
C GLU A 257 -2.74 -19.19 22.19
N GLN A 258 -2.94 -17.87 22.10
CA GLN A 258 -4.27 -17.25 22.04
C GLN A 258 -5.09 -17.73 20.84
N LEU A 259 -4.44 -17.99 19.70
CA LEU A 259 -5.07 -18.54 18.49
C LEU A 259 -5.27 -20.07 18.58
N GLY A 260 -4.80 -20.71 19.65
CA GLY A 260 -4.91 -22.16 19.85
C GLY A 260 -4.08 -22.98 18.85
N VAL A 261 -3.00 -22.41 18.31
CA VAL A 261 -2.14 -23.04 17.32
C VAL A 261 -0.95 -23.72 17.98
N ARG A 262 -0.58 -24.90 17.48
CA ARG A 262 0.67 -25.56 17.89
C ARG A 262 1.87 -24.72 17.47
N VAL A 263 2.75 -24.42 18.42
CA VAL A 263 4.01 -23.72 18.18
C VAL A 263 5.17 -24.70 18.19
N LEU A 264 5.98 -24.69 17.13
CA LEU A 264 7.26 -25.38 17.05
C LEU A 264 8.40 -24.38 17.19
N THR A 265 9.42 -24.76 17.95
CA THR A 265 10.60 -23.91 18.18
C THR A 265 11.86 -24.66 17.77
N PRO A 266 12.05 -24.92 16.46
CA PRO A 266 13.23 -25.64 16.01
C PRO A 266 14.49 -24.82 16.28
N ALA A 267 15.59 -25.52 16.54
CA ALA A 267 16.90 -24.88 16.58
C ALA A 267 17.28 -24.40 15.18
N THR A 268 17.82 -23.19 15.09
CA THR A 268 18.41 -22.67 13.84
C THR A 268 19.89 -22.37 14.08
N HIS A 269 20.69 -22.63 13.06
CA HIS A 269 22.15 -22.61 13.12
C HIS A 269 22.73 -21.54 12.19
N GLU A 270 22.11 -20.36 12.10
CA GLU A 270 22.54 -19.35 11.12
C GLU A 270 23.96 -18.84 11.40
N LEU A 271 24.43 -18.91 12.65
CA LEU A 271 25.79 -18.58 13.04
C LEU A 271 26.83 -19.57 12.48
N ASP A 272 26.43 -20.77 12.08
CA ASP A 272 27.34 -21.72 11.44
C ASP A 272 27.54 -21.38 9.95
N ARG A 273 26.69 -20.50 9.39
CA ARG A 273 26.81 -20.03 8.01
C ARG A 273 27.83 -18.90 7.91
N VAL A 274 28.91 -19.15 7.17
CA VAL A 274 29.96 -18.16 6.87
C VAL A 274 29.38 -16.85 6.33
N GLY A 275 28.41 -16.92 5.41
CA GLY A 275 27.78 -15.73 4.83
C GLY A 275 26.95 -14.90 5.82
N TYR A 276 26.38 -15.52 6.86
CA TYR A 276 25.71 -14.78 7.93
C TYR A 276 26.72 -14.10 8.84
N ARG A 277 27.76 -14.84 9.27
CA ARG A 277 28.84 -14.33 10.12
C ARG A 277 29.58 -13.16 9.48
N ALA A 278 29.78 -13.20 8.16
CA ALA A 278 30.45 -12.13 7.41
C ALA A 278 29.77 -10.76 7.54
N ASN A 279 28.48 -10.71 7.91
CA ASN A 279 27.71 -9.47 8.08
C ASN A 279 27.84 -8.52 6.88
N ALA A 280 27.78 -9.06 5.67
CA ALA A 280 27.72 -8.27 4.45
C ALA A 280 26.28 -7.78 4.19
N GLY A 281 26.08 -7.04 3.10
CA GLY A 281 24.76 -6.50 2.72
C GLY A 281 23.68 -7.56 2.52
N ASP A 282 24.07 -8.83 2.33
CA ASP A 282 23.20 -9.97 2.10
C ASP A 282 23.06 -10.92 3.30
N ARG A 283 23.48 -10.55 4.53
CA ARG A 283 23.35 -11.42 5.73
C ARG A 283 21.93 -12.00 5.91
N CYS A 284 20.90 -11.23 5.53
CA CYS A 284 19.50 -11.62 5.67
C CYS A 284 19.14 -12.79 4.73
N TYR A 285 19.85 -12.96 3.62
CA TYR A 285 19.75 -14.14 2.76
C TYR A 285 20.11 -15.39 3.57
N PHE A 286 21.29 -15.41 4.18
CA PHE A 286 21.79 -16.59 4.90
C PHE A 286 20.95 -16.94 6.14
N CYS A 287 20.51 -15.93 6.89
CA CYS A 287 19.60 -16.10 8.03
C CYS A 287 18.26 -16.70 7.60
N LYS A 288 17.67 -16.17 6.51
CA LYS A 288 16.39 -16.66 6.01
C LYS A 288 16.53 -18.05 5.37
N ALA A 289 17.62 -18.29 4.66
CA ALA A 289 17.99 -19.58 4.10
C ALA A 289 18.05 -20.67 5.18
N GLU A 290 18.74 -20.41 6.29
CA GLU A 290 18.78 -21.32 7.44
C GLU A 290 17.38 -21.65 7.98
N LEU A 291 16.58 -20.61 8.19
CA LEU A 291 15.23 -20.78 8.70
C LEU A 291 14.43 -21.69 7.77
N LEU A 292 14.45 -21.45 6.46
CA LEU A 292 13.65 -22.26 5.52
C LEU A 292 14.25 -23.66 5.29
N ASP A 293 15.57 -23.82 5.31
CA ASP A 293 16.23 -25.14 5.28
C ASP A 293 15.83 -26.00 6.49
N THR A 294 15.44 -25.36 7.61
CA THR A 294 14.90 -26.02 8.80
C THR A 294 13.40 -26.26 8.71
N LEU A 295 12.63 -25.25 8.29
CA LEU A 295 11.17 -25.28 8.34
C LEU A 295 10.53 -26.12 7.23
N VAL A 296 11.14 -26.22 6.05
CA VAL A 296 10.59 -26.99 4.93
C VAL A 296 10.54 -28.49 5.26
N PRO A 297 11.63 -29.14 5.72
CA PRO A 297 11.56 -30.53 6.16
C PRO A 297 10.60 -30.73 7.34
N LEU A 298 10.56 -29.79 8.28
CA LEU A 298 9.67 -29.85 9.43
C LEU A 298 8.18 -29.79 9.03
N ALA A 299 7.82 -28.96 8.05
CA ALA A 299 6.48 -28.92 7.50
C ALA A 299 6.09 -30.28 6.88
N ALA A 300 7.01 -30.91 6.13
CA ALA A 300 6.79 -32.22 5.53
C ALA A 300 6.62 -33.32 6.59
N GLU A 301 7.42 -33.33 7.66
CA GLU A 301 7.28 -34.25 8.80
C GLU A 301 5.91 -34.15 9.47
N HIS A 302 5.37 -32.93 9.55
CA HIS A 302 4.03 -32.66 10.09
C HIS A 302 2.90 -32.82 9.08
N GLY A 303 3.17 -33.26 7.84
CA GLY A 303 2.16 -33.45 6.80
C GLY A 303 1.51 -32.15 6.32
N LEU A 304 2.21 -31.02 6.43
CA LEU A 304 1.74 -29.70 6.01
C LEU A 304 2.17 -29.41 4.57
N ALA A 305 1.28 -28.82 3.79
CA ALA A 305 1.48 -28.65 2.35
C ALA A 305 2.50 -27.56 1.98
N ALA A 306 2.65 -26.52 2.81
CA ALA A 306 3.52 -25.39 2.49
C ALA A 306 4.08 -24.69 3.74
N VAL A 307 5.20 -23.97 3.54
CA VAL A 307 5.74 -23.01 4.52
C VAL A 307 5.38 -21.60 4.07
N ALA A 308 4.59 -20.88 4.88
CA ALA A 308 4.16 -19.51 4.59
C ALA A 308 4.99 -18.48 5.35
N THR A 309 5.34 -17.37 4.69
CA THR A 309 6.04 -16.22 5.30
C THR A 309 5.16 -14.97 5.28
N GLY A 310 5.47 -14.01 6.15
CA GLY A 310 4.78 -12.72 6.25
C GLY A 310 5.19 -11.68 5.20
N THR A 311 5.79 -12.07 4.07
CA THR A 311 6.12 -11.11 3.00
C THR A 311 4.85 -10.50 2.42
N ASN A 312 4.76 -9.16 2.43
CA ASN A 312 3.65 -8.39 1.87
C ASN A 312 4.00 -7.79 0.49
N ALA A 313 3.03 -7.16 -0.19
CA ALA A 313 3.20 -6.63 -1.53
C ALA A 313 4.24 -5.49 -1.62
N ASP A 314 4.35 -4.64 -0.59
CA ASP A 314 5.33 -3.55 -0.56
C ASP A 314 6.77 -4.10 -0.46
N ASP A 315 6.95 -5.18 0.29
CA ASP A 315 8.24 -5.85 0.43
C ASP A 315 8.75 -6.41 -0.90
N VAL A 316 7.86 -6.93 -1.75
CA VAL A 316 8.22 -7.43 -3.11
C VAL A 316 8.65 -6.28 -4.03
N ARG A 317 8.02 -5.10 -3.91
CA ARG A 317 8.37 -3.92 -4.72
C ARG A 317 9.71 -3.30 -4.34
N ALA A 318 10.20 -3.53 -3.12
CA ALA A 318 11.35 -2.85 -2.53
C ALA A 318 12.75 -3.25 -3.07
N GLY A 319 12.85 -3.90 -4.25
CA GLY A 319 14.12 -4.17 -4.95
C GLY A 319 15.10 -5.10 -4.22
N PHE A 320 15.88 -4.58 -3.27
CA PHE A 320 16.93 -5.34 -2.56
C PHE A 320 16.41 -6.00 -1.27
N ARG A 321 15.82 -7.19 -1.40
CA ARG A 321 15.34 -8.00 -0.26
C ARG A 321 15.94 -9.41 -0.28
N PRO A 322 17.23 -9.57 0.10
CA PRO A 322 17.95 -10.85 0.06
C PRO A 322 17.25 -11.98 0.82
N GLY A 323 16.55 -11.67 1.91
CA GLY A 323 15.77 -12.67 2.65
C GLY A 323 14.58 -13.21 1.85
N ILE A 324 13.84 -12.36 1.14
CA ILE A 324 12.68 -12.80 0.33
C ILE A 324 13.15 -13.75 -0.76
N ARG A 325 14.26 -13.41 -1.44
CA ARG A 325 14.90 -14.28 -2.42
C ARG A 325 15.25 -15.66 -1.83
N ALA A 326 15.87 -15.70 -0.64
CA ALA A 326 16.22 -16.97 -0.01
C ALA A 326 15.00 -17.85 0.32
N ALA A 327 13.87 -17.23 0.66
CA ALA A 327 12.63 -17.93 0.96
C ALA A 327 11.97 -18.49 -0.31
N ASP A 328 11.95 -17.70 -1.39
CA ASP A 328 11.44 -18.10 -2.71
C ASP A 328 12.23 -19.28 -3.30
N GLU A 329 13.56 -19.22 -3.27
CA GLU A 329 14.46 -20.31 -3.70
C GLU A 329 14.22 -21.65 -2.96
N ARG A 330 13.56 -21.59 -1.80
CA ARG A 330 13.23 -22.76 -0.95
C ARG A 330 11.75 -23.13 -0.98
N GLY A 331 10.97 -22.53 -1.88
CA GLY A 331 9.55 -22.83 -2.07
C GLY A 331 8.64 -22.31 -0.96
N ALA A 332 9.09 -21.32 -0.18
CA ALA A 332 8.21 -20.68 0.78
C ALA A 332 7.16 -19.82 0.05
N VAL A 333 5.91 -19.93 0.47
CA VAL A 333 4.80 -19.16 -0.10
C VAL A 333 4.62 -17.82 0.61
N THR A 334 4.02 -16.85 -0.08
CA THR A 334 3.86 -15.47 0.41
C THR A 334 2.41 -14.99 0.34
N PRO A 335 1.47 -15.58 1.12
CA PRO A 335 0.04 -15.37 0.90
C PRO A 335 -0.41 -13.91 0.92
N LEU A 336 0.25 -13.04 1.70
CA LEU A 336 -0.06 -11.60 1.72
C LEU A 336 0.35 -10.92 0.41
N ALA A 337 1.54 -11.21 -0.10
CA ALA A 337 2.03 -10.69 -1.38
C ALA A 337 1.24 -11.26 -2.56
N ASP A 338 0.93 -12.56 -2.54
CA ASP A 338 0.08 -13.23 -3.54
C ASP A 338 -1.29 -12.55 -3.64
N ALA A 339 -1.84 -12.13 -2.50
CA ALA A 339 -3.11 -11.39 -2.42
C ALA A 339 -2.97 -9.87 -2.64
N GLY A 340 -1.78 -9.34 -2.89
CA GLY A 340 -1.53 -7.92 -3.12
C GLY A 340 -1.68 -7.03 -1.88
N LEU A 341 -1.70 -7.58 -0.67
CA LEU A 341 -1.86 -6.80 0.56
C LEU A 341 -0.63 -5.94 0.83
N THR A 342 -0.84 -4.62 0.92
CA THR A 342 0.20 -3.67 1.36
C THR A 342 0.34 -3.71 2.87
N LYS A 343 1.43 -3.15 3.39
CA LYS A 343 1.68 -3.06 4.83
C LYS A 343 0.59 -2.28 5.56
N ALA A 344 0.07 -1.22 4.94
CA ALA A 344 -1.04 -0.45 5.50
C ALA A 344 -2.30 -1.32 5.63
N GLN A 345 -2.62 -2.09 4.59
CA GLN A 345 -3.76 -3.00 4.57
C GLN A 345 -3.60 -4.17 5.54
N VAL A 346 -2.39 -4.71 5.69
CA VAL A 346 -2.08 -5.73 6.70
C VAL A 346 -2.42 -5.23 8.10
N ARG A 347 -2.03 -3.99 8.43
CA ARG A 347 -2.31 -3.37 9.73
C ARG A 347 -3.80 -3.09 9.92
N GLU A 348 -4.46 -2.58 8.89
CA GLU A 348 -5.90 -2.31 8.89
C GLU A 348 -6.70 -3.60 9.15
N LEU A 349 -6.41 -4.65 8.38
CA LEU A 349 -7.09 -5.94 8.52
C LEU A 349 -6.80 -6.59 9.88
N SER A 350 -5.54 -6.53 10.33
CA SER A 350 -5.14 -6.98 11.67
C SER A 350 -5.91 -6.27 12.76
N ARG A 351 -6.12 -4.95 12.64
CA ARG A 351 -6.90 -4.16 13.60
C ARG A 351 -8.36 -4.60 13.62
N ARG A 352 -8.99 -4.79 12.45
CA ARG A 352 -10.39 -5.26 12.33
C ARG A 352 -10.60 -6.65 12.94
N TRP A 353 -9.61 -7.52 12.81
CA TRP A 353 -9.64 -8.87 13.36
C TRP A 353 -9.17 -8.95 14.82
N GLY A 354 -8.82 -7.82 15.45
CA GLY A 354 -8.36 -7.79 16.84
C GLY A 354 -6.99 -8.43 17.06
N VAL A 355 -6.15 -8.52 16.03
CA VAL A 355 -4.78 -9.05 16.15
C VAL A 355 -3.92 -8.01 16.89
N PRO A 356 -3.41 -8.31 18.11
CA PRO A 356 -2.83 -7.31 19.00
C PRO A 356 -1.54 -6.67 18.46
N THR A 357 -0.85 -7.33 17.53
CA THR A 357 0.39 -6.84 16.92
C THR A 357 0.17 -5.86 15.77
N TRP A 358 -1.07 -5.45 15.46
CA TRP A 358 -1.38 -4.58 14.31
C TRP A 358 -0.60 -3.25 14.31
N SER A 359 -0.39 -2.66 15.48
CA SER A 359 0.34 -1.40 15.65
C SER A 359 1.83 -1.60 15.96
N LYS A 360 2.27 -2.87 16.11
CA LYS A 360 3.64 -3.19 16.49
C LYS A 360 4.62 -2.66 15.43
N PRO A 361 5.62 -1.86 15.81
CA PRO A 361 6.69 -1.44 14.91
C PRO A 361 7.43 -2.65 14.33
N ALA A 362 8.06 -2.47 13.17
CA ALA A 362 8.90 -3.53 12.61
C ALA A 362 10.11 -3.77 13.53
N ALA A 363 10.13 -4.93 14.19
CA ALA A 363 11.27 -5.35 15.00
C ALA A 363 12.38 -5.86 14.06
N ALA A 364 13.57 -5.29 14.20
CA ALA A 364 14.75 -5.78 13.51
C ALA A 364 15.50 -6.79 14.41
N CYS A 365 16.22 -7.75 13.81
CA CYS A 365 17.10 -8.67 14.54
C CYS A 365 18.26 -7.92 15.21
N LEU A 366 18.87 -8.52 16.25
CA LEU A 366 20.04 -7.95 16.94
C LEU A 366 21.21 -7.71 15.98
N SER A 367 21.36 -8.53 14.94
CA SER A 367 22.42 -8.36 13.94
C SER A 367 22.30 -7.06 13.14
N SER A 368 21.12 -6.43 13.08
CA SER A 368 20.98 -5.10 12.48
C SER A 368 21.63 -3.98 13.29
N ARG A 369 22.08 -4.27 14.52
CA ARG A 369 22.83 -3.34 15.36
C ARG A 369 24.32 -3.45 15.13
N VAL A 370 24.80 -4.47 14.43
CA VAL A 370 26.24 -4.67 14.19
C VAL A 370 26.64 -4.03 12.86
N ALA A 371 27.66 -3.18 12.88
CA ALA A 371 28.14 -2.52 11.67
C ALA A 371 28.57 -3.54 10.61
N TYR A 372 28.23 -3.28 9.35
CA TYR A 372 28.58 -4.18 8.25
C TYR A 372 30.09 -4.46 8.19
N GLY A 373 30.43 -5.69 7.82
CA GLY A 373 31.82 -6.18 7.80
C GLY A 373 32.37 -6.60 9.16
N LEU A 374 31.73 -6.23 10.28
CA LEU A 374 32.06 -6.81 11.58
C LEU A 374 31.39 -8.18 11.72
N GLU A 375 32.20 -9.15 12.10
CA GLU A 375 31.74 -10.52 12.25
C GLU A 375 30.61 -10.64 13.29
N ILE A 376 29.50 -11.28 12.91
CA ILE A 376 28.43 -11.64 13.86
C ILE A 376 28.88 -12.83 14.70
N THR A 377 28.85 -12.66 16.03
CA THR A 377 29.15 -13.74 16.99
C THR A 377 28.09 -13.76 18.11
N PRO A 378 27.87 -14.90 18.79
CA PRO A 378 26.97 -14.96 19.95
C PRO A 378 27.29 -13.89 21.00
N THR A 379 28.57 -13.72 21.34
CA THR A 379 29.02 -12.73 22.33
C THR A 379 28.68 -11.30 21.91
N ARG A 380 28.82 -10.99 20.62
CA ARG A 380 28.49 -9.66 20.08
C ARG A 380 26.98 -9.37 20.16
N LEU A 381 26.16 -10.35 19.78
CA LEU A 381 24.70 -10.20 19.86
C LEU A 381 24.24 -10.08 21.33
N ALA A 382 24.81 -10.89 22.22
CA ALA A 382 24.49 -10.85 23.65
C ALA A 382 24.89 -9.52 24.31
N ARG A 383 26.04 -8.92 23.96
CA ARG A 383 26.42 -7.61 24.52
C ARG A 383 25.51 -6.48 24.02
N VAL A 384 25.06 -6.53 22.76
CA VAL A 384 24.08 -5.58 22.22
C VAL A 384 22.77 -5.69 22.99
N GLU A 385 22.27 -6.91 23.18
CA GLU A 385 21.02 -7.15 23.90
C GLU A 385 21.10 -6.67 25.35
N ARG A 386 22.18 -7.00 26.08
CA ARG A 386 22.41 -6.50 27.44
C ARG A 386 22.47 -4.98 27.47
N ALA A 387 23.14 -4.34 26.51
CA ALA A 387 23.23 -2.89 26.45
C ALA A 387 21.86 -2.24 26.17
N GLU A 388 21.06 -2.76 25.23
CA GLU A 388 19.69 -2.26 24.98
C GLU A 388 18.81 -2.42 26.22
N ALA A 389 18.89 -3.55 26.93
CA ALA A 389 18.15 -3.79 28.17
C ALA A 389 18.57 -2.82 29.29
N ALA A 390 19.88 -2.62 29.50
CA ALA A 390 20.40 -1.76 30.54
C ALA A 390 20.07 -0.27 30.28
N VAL A 391 20.21 0.19 29.04
CA VAL A 391 19.83 1.56 28.66
C VAL A 391 18.34 1.79 28.86
N ARG A 392 17.51 0.83 28.47
CA ARG A 392 16.06 0.89 28.69
C ARG A 392 15.73 1.05 30.18
N ALA A 393 16.31 0.21 31.03
CA ALA A 393 16.09 0.27 32.48
C ALA A 393 16.50 1.63 33.09
N VAL A 394 17.62 2.21 32.64
CA VAL A 394 18.06 3.55 33.08
C VAL A 394 17.05 4.62 32.68
N LEU A 395 16.57 4.59 31.44
CA LEU A 395 15.63 5.60 30.92
C LEU A 395 14.24 5.47 31.55
N GLU A 396 13.74 4.25 31.70
CA GLU A 396 12.46 3.98 32.37
C GLU A 396 12.51 4.41 33.85
N GLY A 397 13.60 4.12 34.56
CA GLY A 397 13.82 4.59 35.92
C GLY A 397 13.92 6.11 36.05
N ALA A 398 14.19 6.83 34.96
CA ALA A 398 14.16 8.29 34.88
C ALA A 398 12.80 8.85 34.40
N GLY A 399 11.77 8.00 34.30
CA GLY A 399 10.43 8.39 33.83
C GLY A 399 10.37 8.73 32.34
N VAL A 400 11.35 8.29 31.54
CA VAL A 400 11.39 8.56 30.11
C VAL A 400 10.59 7.51 29.35
N ILE A 401 9.58 7.96 28.62
CA ILE A 401 8.83 7.10 27.68
C ILE A 401 9.66 6.97 26.40
N LEU A 402 10.04 5.74 26.08
CA LEU A 402 10.91 5.41 24.96
C LEU A 402 10.12 4.68 23.88
N ARG A 403 10.12 5.20 22.65
CA ARG A 403 9.53 4.50 21.50
C ARG A 403 10.59 3.67 20.79
N ASP A 404 11.69 4.30 20.40
CA ASP A 404 12.80 3.64 19.72
C ASP A 404 14.09 3.67 20.55
N LEU A 405 14.77 2.52 20.60
CA LEU A 405 16.09 2.36 21.18
C LEU A 405 16.89 1.34 20.38
N ARG A 406 18.09 1.71 19.98
CA ARG A 406 19.09 0.80 19.41
C ARG A 406 20.45 1.08 20.01
N VAL A 407 21.20 0.03 20.37
CA VAL A 407 22.62 0.16 20.68
C VAL A 407 23.41 -0.41 19.50
N ARG A 408 24.00 0.48 18.69
CA ARG A 408 24.79 0.12 17.51
C ARG A 408 26.19 -0.27 17.91
N ASP A 409 26.59 -1.48 17.56
CA ASP A 409 27.92 -2.04 17.74
C ASP A 409 28.82 -1.67 16.56
N LEU A 410 29.88 -0.90 16.86
CA LEU A 410 30.85 -0.39 15.91
C LEU A 410 32.24 -1.04 16.10
N GLY A 411 32.31 -2.21 16.74
CA GLY A 411 33.57 -2.88 17.08
C GLY A 411 33.92 -2.61 18.54
N GLU A 412 34.87 -1.71 18.79
CA GLU A 412 35.27 -1.32 20.15
C GLU A 412 34.32 -0.27 20.77
N ALA A 413 33.59 0.45 19.92
CA ALA A 413 32.66 1.50 20.33
C ALA A 413 31.19 1.10 20.14
N ALA A 414 30.32 1.72 20.93
CA ALA A 414 28.87 1.69 20.77
C ALA A 414 28.29 3.09 20.50
N SER A 415 27.22 3.13 19.71
CA SER A 415 26.41 4.33 19.50
C SER A 415 24.96 4.05 19.87
N VAL A 416 24.45 4.78 20.86
CA VAL A 416 23.08 4.69 21.35
C VAL A 416 22.21 5.59 20.50
N GLU A 417 21.23 5.01 19.83
CA GLU A 417 20.18 5.70 19.09
C GLU A 417 18.88 5.61 19.87
N VAL A 418 18.30 6.76 20.21
CA VAL A 418 16.97 6.89 20.83
C VAL A 418 16.10 7.87 20.05
N ASP A 419 14.83 8.03 20.41
CA ASP A 419 13.94 9.04 19.83
C ASP A 419 14.65 10.40 19.63
N ALA A 420 14.60 11.00 18.44
CA ALA A 420 15.37 12.20 18.12
C ALA A 420 15.15 13.40 19.10
N PRO A 421 13.92 13.66 19.59
CA PRO A 421 13.72 14.66 20.65
C PRO A 421 14.41 14.30 21.96
N LEU A 422 14.48 13.01 22.30
CA LEU A 422 15.15 12.52 23.50
C LEU A 422 16.68 12.61 23.36
N ALA A 423 17.24 12.27 22.20
CA ALA A 423 18.68 12.37 21.94
C ALA A 423 19.19 13.80 22.20
N ARG A 424 18.46 14.82 21.73
CA ARG A 424 18.77 16.23 22.00
C ARG A 424 18.69 16.60 23.48
N ARG A 425 17.72 16.04 24.21
CA ARG A 425 17.54 16.28 25.65
C ARG A 425 18.59 15.61 26.54
N LEU A 426 19.13 14.47 26.10
CA LEU A 426 20.14 13.74 26.87
C LEU A 426 21.53 14.42 26.81
N ALA A 427 21.78 15.33 25.86
CA ALA A 427 23.09 15.95 25.68
C ALA A 427 23.61 16.63 26.96
N GLY A 428 24.70 16.10 27.54
CA GLY A 428 25.44 16.70 28.65
C GLY A 428 24.84 16.55 30.06
N GLY A 429 23.77 15.77 30.23
CA GLY A 429 23.11 15.57 31.54
C GLY A 429 23.52 14.30 32.30
N GLU A 430 23.14 14.21 33.58
CA GLU A 430 23.39 13.06 34.45
C GLU A 430 22.79 11.75 33.88
N THR A 431 21.59 11.82 33.30
CA THR A 431 20.95 10.67 32.64
C THR A 431 21.78 10.15 31.47
N ALA A 432 22.41 11.02 30.67
CA ALA A 432 23.32 10.58 29.61
C ALA A 432 24.55 9.87 30.18
N ALA A 433 25.15 10.38 31.26
CA ALA A 433 26.29 9.73 31.91
C ALA A 433 25.93 8.31 32.38
N ARG A 434 24.73 8.13 32.96
CA ARG A 434 24.20 6.82 33.38
C ARG A 434 23.94 5.87 32.20
N VAL A 435 23.36 6.38 31.11
CA VAL A 435 23.16 5.61 29.87
C VAL A 435 24.49 5.11 29.31
N LEU A 436 25.49 6.00 29.21
CA LEU A 436 26.81 5.63 28.69
C LEU A 436 27.56 4.66 29.62
N ALA A 437 27.39 4.81 30.95
CA ALA A 437 27.95 3.86 31.92
C ALA A 437 27.34 2.46 31.75
N ALA A 438 26.01 2.37 31.63
CA ALA A 438 25.31 1.11 31.42
C ALA A 438 25.76 0.38 30.13
N VAL A 439 26.02 1.12 29.05
CA VAL A 439 26.55 0.54 27.81
C VAL A 439 27.98 0.03 27.99
N ARG A 440 28.83 0.76 28.71
CA ARG A 440 30.21 0.31 29.00
C ARG A 440 30.22 -0.95 29.85
N GLU A 441 29.41 -0.99 30.91
CA GLU A 441 29.22 -2.15 31.78
C GLU A 441 28.69 -3.39 31.01
N ALA A 442 27.93 -3.19 29.94
CA ALA A 442 27.46 -4.28 29.08
C ALA A 442 28.56 -4.93 28.22
N GLY A 443 29.73 -4.29 28.11
CA GLY A 443 30.93 -4.83 27.44
C GLY A 443 31.44 -4.02 26.25
N PHE A 444 31.23 -2.70 26.23
CA PHE A 444 31.79 -1.79 25.21
C PHE A 444 32.88 -0.90 25.82
N HIS A 445 33.99 -0.69 25.09
CA HIS A 445 35.08 0.18 25.56
C HIS A 445 34.66 1.65 25.51
N GLU A 446 34.09 2.06 24.36
CA GLU A 446 33.56 3.41 24.15
C GLU A 446 32.06 3.39 23.94
N ALA A 447 31.38 4.43 24.41
CA ALA A 447 29.95 4.62 24.22
C ALA A 447 29.64 6.09 23.93
N SER A 448 28.73 6.33 22.98
CA SER A 448 28.23 7.65 22.60
C SER A 448 26.72 7.60 22.37
N ILE A 449 26.05 8.76 22.40
CA ILE A 449 24.64 8.90 21.98
C ILE A 449 24.64 9.59 20.61
N ASP A 450 23.96 9.02 19.60
CA ASP A 450 23.84 9.67 18.28
C ASP A 450 22.94 10.91 18.43
N PRO A 451 23.44 12.15 18.19
CA PRO A 451 22.65 13.38 18.34
C PRO A 451 21.50 13.47 17.33
N ARG A 452 21.57 12.72 16.23
CA ARG A 452 20.50 12.63 15.23
C ARG A 452 19.37 11.70 15.69
N GLY A 453 19.58 10.91 16.75
CA GLY A 453 18.63 9.91 17.24
C GLY A 453 18.43 8.73 16.28
N PHE A 454 17.42 7.91 16.60
CA PHE A 454 17.05 6.73 15.84
C PHE A 454 16.61 7.08 14.42
N ARG A 455 17.16 6.35 13.45
CA ARG A 455 16.78 6.39 12.05
C ARG A 455 16.72 4.96 11.52
N SER A 456 15.61 4.61 10.88
CA SER A 456 15.51 3.32 10.20
C SER A 456 16.60 3.21 9.13
N GLY A 457 17.31 2.08 9.09
CA GLY A 457 18.40 1.86 8.14
C GLY A 457 19.66 2.69 8.38
N SER A 458 19.88 3.30 9.56
CA SER A 458 21.08 4.13 9.85
C SER A 458 22.41 3.42 9.55
N MET A 459 22.47 2.10 9.72
CA MET A 459 23.66 1.30 9.40
C MET A 459 23.93 1.17 7.90
N ASN A 460 22.91 1.30 7.05
CA ASN A 460 23.07 1.26 5.59
C ASN A 460 23.79 2.52 5.07
N GLU A 461 23.72 3.64 5.79
CA GLU A 461 24.49 4.88 5.50
C GLU A 461 26.01 4.61 5.48
N ARG A 462 26.48 3.52 6.10
CA ARG A 462 27.90 3.16 6.22
C ARG A 462 28.39 2.19 5.15
N LEU A 463 27.52 1.70 4.27
CA LEU A 463 27.91 0.84 3.15
C LEU A 463 28.54 1.67 2.02
N SER A 464 29.34 1.03 1.16
CA SER A 464 29.98 1.69 0.01
C SER A 464 28.98 2.19 -1.05
N GLN A 465 27.72 1.74 -1.02
CA GLN A 465 26.63 2.18 -1.89
C GLN A 465 25.29 2.27 -1.12
N PRO A 466 25.10 3.25 -0.22
CA PRO A 466 23.95 3.31 0.67
C PRO A 466 22.59 3.30 -0.03
N GLU A 467 22.51 3.95 -1.20
CA GLU A 467 21.27 4.07 -1.99
C GLU A 467 20.76 2.72 -2.52
N ARG A 468 21.61 1.70 -2.62
CA ARG A 468 21.23 0.35 -3.05
C ARG A 468 20.49 -0.43 -1.94
N TYR A 469 20.63 0.00 -0.69
CA TYR A 469 20.14 -0.71 0.49
C TYR A 469 19.03 0.07 1.22
N ARG A 470 18.64 1.25 0.72
CA ARG A 470 17.42 1.94 1.09
C ARG A 470 16.26 1.38 0.28
#